data_AF-C0W2E1-F1
#
_entry.id   AF-C0W2E1-F1
#
_cell.length_a   1.000
_cell.length_b   1.000
_cell.length_c   1.000
_cell.angle_alpha   90.00
_cell.angle_beta   90.00
_cell.angle_gamma   90.00
#
_symmetry.space_group_name_H-M   'P 1'
#
loop_
_entity.id
_entity.type
_entity.pdbx_description
1 polymer ?
#
loop_
_entity_poly.entity_id
_entity_poly.type
_entity_poly.pdbx_seq_one_letter_code
_entity_poly.pdbx_strand_id
1 'polypeptide(L)'
;MGPSRRITHTTELLEEHELDFLEAFEAIGERVQWIPRGDPDPKRGRPPTNDFRWLTNGLVVCELKNSKPKYSSIADRIDDAVSNARDHATPVVKDRFIIHIDHRLTPKLLNQLRNYNLNRADAAIRQLWVFEIRSRTLTEVSLRAKYGGTRPPRS
;
A
#
# COMPACT_ATOMS: atom_id res chain seq x y z
N MET A 1 11.78 -21.06 14.74
CA MET A 1 12.26 -20.73 13.38
C MET A 1 11.23 -21.27 12.39
N GLY A 2 10.34 -20.43 11.88
CA GLY A 2 9.41 -20.80 10.82
C GLY A 2 10.12 -20.78 9.46
N PRO A 3 9.70 -21.60 8.48
CA PRO A 3 10.35 -21.63 7.17
C PRO A 3 10.02 -20.36 6.37
N SER A 4 11.04 -19.57 6.03
CA SER A 4 10.92 -18.54 4.99
C SER A 4 10.59 -19.21 3.66
N ARG A 5 9.37 -19.01 3.14
CA ARG A 5 8.97 -19.52 1.82
C ARG A 5 9.54 -18.59 0.73
N ARG A 6 10.34 -19.14 -0.19
CA ARG A 6 10.69 -18.43 -1.44
C ARG A 6 9.46 -18.34 -2.31
N ILE A 7 8.99 -17.14 -2.59
CA ILE A 7 8.01 -16.90 -3.64
C ILE A 7 8.77 -16.87 -4.97
N THR A 8 8.36 -17.71 -5.91
CA THR A 8 9.08 -18.10 -7.14
C THR A 8 9.34 -16.97 -8.16
N HIS A 9 9.08 -15.71 -7.81
CA HIS A 9 9.17 -14.58 -8.73
C HIS A 9 9.97 -13.37 -8.21
N THR A 10 10.65 -13.49 -7.05
CA THR A 10 11.62 -12.49 -6.59
C THR A 10 12.84 -13.14 -5.93
N THR A 11 14.03 -12.57 -6.15
CA THR A 11 15.27 -12.94 -5.46
C THR A 11 15.37 -12.32 -4.07
N GLU A 12 14.44 -11.44 -3.70
CA GLU A 12 14.42 -10.76 -2.40
C GLU A 12 13.73 -11.60 -1.32
N LEU A 13 14.34 -11.60 -0.14
CA LEU A 13 13.71 -12.13 1.07
C LEU A 13 12.64 -11.16 1.54
N LEU A 14 11.38 -11.57 1.45
CA LEU A 14 10.27 -10.85 2.05
C LEU A 14 10.36 -10.90 3.58
N GLU A 15 9.96 -9.82 4.22
CA GLU A 15 9.85 -9.76 5.68
C GLU A 15 8.67 -10.62 6.16
N GLU A 16 8.71 -11.09 7.41
CA GLU A 16 7.70 -11.99 7.99
C GLU A 16 6.26 -11.45 7.80
N HIS A 17 6.07 -10.16 8.05
CA HIS A 17 4.75 -9.52 7.92
C HIS A 17 4.28 -9.34 6.47
N GLU A 18 5.19 -9.36 5.49
CA GLU A 18 4.85 -9.37 4.06
C GLU A 18 4.41 -10.77 3.65
N LEU A 19 5.06 -11.82 4.17
CA LEU A 19 4.64 -13.20 3.96
C LEU A 19 3.27 -13.47 4.57
N ASP A 20 3.02 -13.01 5.81
CA ASP A 20 1.72 -13.13 6.47
C ASP A 20 0.61 -12.45 5.66
N PHE A 21 0.90 -11.25 5.14
CA PHE A 21 -0.01 -10.54 4.24
C PHE A 21 -0.33 -11.41 3.02
N LEU A 22 0.69 -11.92 2.32
CA LEU A 22 0.51 -12.70 1.11
C LEU A 22 -0.31 -13.96 1.34
N GLU A 23 0.00 -14.74 2.38
CA GLU A 23 -0.74 -15.96 2.71
C GLU A 23 -2.22 -15.67 2.97
N ALA A 24 -2.52 -14.64 3.75
CA ALA A 24 -3.90 -14.30 4.06
C ALA A 24 -4.64 -13.63 2.90
N PHE A 25 -3.96 -12.83 2.09
CA PHE A 25 -4.52 -12.20 0.91
C PHE A 25 -4.84 -13.27 -0.16
N GLU A 26 -3.97 -14.27 -0.31
CA GLU A 26 -4.25 -15.43 -1.16
C GLU A 26 -5.41 -16.29 -0.66
N ALA A 27 -5.55 -16.42 0.66
CA ALA A 27 -6.63 -17.17 1.29
C ALA A 27 -8.02 -16.56 1.07
N ILE A 28 -8.12 -15.28 0.72
CA ILE A 28 -9.38 -14.64 0.32
C ILE A 28 -9.59 -14.60 -1.20
N GLY A 29 -8.73 -15.27 -1.97
CA GLY A 29 -8.83 -15.39 -3.42
C GLY A 29 -8.05 -14.34 -4.21
N GLU A 30 -7.36 -13.42 -3.54
CA GLU A 30 -6.56 -12.40 -4.22
C GLU A 30 -5.20 -12.95 -4.65
N ARG A 31 -4.60 -12.36 -5.68
CA ARG A 31 -3.26 -12.75 -6.17
C ARG A 31 -2.43 -11.52 -6.45
N VAL A 32 -1.14 -11.57 -6.11
CA VAL A 32 -0.21 -10.48 -6.38
C VAL A 32 1.09 -11.00 -6.99
N GLN A 33 1.75 -10.14 -7.76
CA GLN A 33 3.12 -10.33 -8.21
C GLN A 33 4.00 -9.27 -7.55
N TRP A 34 4.92 -9.70 -6.69
CA TRP A 34 5.86 -8.77 -6.06
C TRP A 34 6.77 -8.13 -7.10
N ILE A 35 7.04 -6.84 -6.93
CA ILE A 35 7.96 -6.08 -7.79
C ILE A 35 9.33 -6.13 -7.09
N PRO A 36 10.36 -6.70 -7.74
CA PRO A 36 11.71 -6.70 -7.18
C PRO A 36 12.20 -5.26 -6.99
N ARG A 37 12.88 -4.97 -5.88
CA ARG A 37 13.54 -3.67 -5.71
C ARG A 37 14.70 -3.56 -6.71
N GLY A 38 14.93 -2.34 -7.18
CA GLY A 38 16.09 -2.05 -8.02
C GLY A 38 17.40 -2.12 -7.23
N ASP A 39 18.50 -2.35 -7.95
CA ASP A 39 19.82 -2.29 -7.36
C ASP A 39 20.13 -0.88 -6.84
N PRO A 40 20.83 -0.77 -5.70
CA PRO A 40 21.24 0.52 -5.19
C PRO A 40 22.29 1.16 -6.11
N ASP A 41 22.06 2.42 -6.49
CA ASP A 41 23.05 3.25 -7.15
C ASP A 41 23.88 4.00 -6.10
N PRO A 42 25.23 3.99 -6.16
CA PRO A 42 26.08 4.65 -5.17
C PRO A 42 25.86 6.17 -5.02
N LYS A 43 25.36 6.85 -6.05
CA LYS A 43 25.15 8.30 -6.08
C LYS A 43 23.69 8.69 -5.84
N ARG A 44 22.75 7.81 -6.21
CA ARG A 44 21.32 8.10 -6.20
C ARG A 44 20.55 7.28 -5.16
N GLY A 45 21.22 6.36 -4.47
CA GLY A 45 20.56 5.43 -3.57
C GLY A 45 19.76 4.37 -4.34
N ARG A 46 18.88 3.67 -3.63
CA ARG A 46 18.01 2.65 -4.21
C ARG A 46 16.79 3.32 -4.86
N PRO A 47 16.48 3.04 -6.14
CA PRO A 47 15.32 3.63 -6.78
C PRO A 47 14.02 3.19 -6.07
N PRO A 48 13.07 4.12 -5.84
CA PRO A 48 11.79 3.77 -5.27
C PRO A 48 11.03 2.87 -6.25
N THR A 49 10.35 1.88 -5.70
CA THR A 49 9.43 1.00 -6.43
C THR A 49 8.14 0.88 -5.61
N ASN A 50 7.03 0.52 -6.26
CA ASN A 50 5.86 0.02 -5.56
C ASN A 50 6.08 -1.46 -5.22
N ASP A 51 5.38 -1.98 -4.23
CA ASP A 51 5.66 -3.31 -3.68
C ASP A 51 5.16 -4.45 -4.57
N PHE A 52 3.96 -4.32 -5.18
CA PHE A 52 3.41 -5.41 -6.00
C PHE A 52 2.41 -4.96 -7.08
N ARG A 53 2.13 -5.86 -8.02
CA ARG A 53 0.99 -5.80 -8.95
C ARG A 53 -0.12 -6.71 -8.45
N TRP A 54 -1.33 -6.18 -8.26
CA TRP A 54 -2.50 -6.92 -7.83
C TRP A 54 -3.18 -7.57 -9.04
N LEU A 55 -2.93 -8.87 -9.24
CA LEU A 55 -3.28 -9.61 -10.45
C LEU A 55 -4.79 -9.77 -10.63
N THR A 56 -5.50 -10.03 -9.53
CA THR A 56 -6.97 -10.23 -9.50
C THR A 56 -7.76 -8.92 -9.46
N ASN A 57 -7.08 -7.78 -9.35
CA ASN A 57 -7.69 -6.44 -9.35
C ASN A 57 -7.12 -5.59 -10.49
N GLY A 58 -7.18 -6.10 -11.72
CA GLY A 58 -6.84 -5.34 -12.92
C GLY A 58 -5.37 -4.92 -13.04
N LEU A 59 -4.44 -5.70 -12.48
CA LEU A 59 -3.00 -5.40 -12.48
C LEU A 59 -2.64 -4.07 -11.80
N VAL A 60 -3.46 -3.66 -10.84
CA VAL A 60 -3.23 -2.43 -10.08
C VAL A 60 -1.89 -2.52 -9.35
N VAL A 61 -1.02 -1.55 -9.57
CA VAL A 61 0.25 -1.41 -8.85
C VAL A 61 -0.01 -0.76 -7.49
N CYS A 62 0.43 -1.41 -6.41
CA CYS A 62 0.16 -1.03 -5.03
C CYS A 62 1.41 -0.96 -4.17
N GLU A 63 1.37 -0.07 -3.19
CA GLU A 63 2.25 -0.07 -2.02
C GLU A 63 1.57 -0.81 -0.85
N LEU A 64 2.31 -1.67 -0.16
CA LEU A 64 1.94 -2.28 1.11
C LEU A 64 2.52 -1.47 2.27
N LYS A 65 1.71 -1.18 3.28
CA LYS A 65 2.19 -0.66 4.57
C LYS A 65 1.63 -1.47 5.71
N ASN A 66 2.52 -2.10 6.48
CA ASN A 66 2.17 -2.60 7.79
C ASN A 66 2.13 -1.44 8.81
N SER A 67 1.06 -1.35 9.60
CA SER A 67 0.89 -0.29 10.58
C SER A 67 -0.02 -0.68 11.73
N LYS A 68 0.11 0.02 12.86
CA LYS A 68 -0.88 -0.02 13.94
C LYS A 68 -2.19 0.64 13.45
N PRO A 69 -3.37 0.31 14.02
CA PRO A 69 -4.66 0.91 13.65
C PRO A 69 -4.83 2.34 14.20
N LYS A 70 -3.87 3.23 13.90
CA LYS A 70 -3.85 4.62 14.34
C LYS A 70 -3.71 5.53 13.13
N TYR A 71 -4.62 6.50 13.01
CA TYR A 71 -4.66 7.41 11.85
C TYR A 71 -3.31 8.08 11.60
N SER A 72 -2.68 8.70 12.62
CA SER A 72 -1.41 9.40 12.42
C SER A 72 -0.33 8.46 11.88
N SER A 73 -0.19 7.26 12.47
CA SER A 73 0.80 6.27 12.04
C SER A 73 0.60 5.78 10.61
N ILE A 74 -0.65 5.67 10.17
CA ILE A 74 -0.98 5.30 8.78
C ILE A 74 -0.74 6.50 7.84
N ALA A 75 -1.24 7.68 8.21
CA ALA A 75 -1.15 8.87 7.39
C ALA A 75 0.31 9.28 7.16
N ASP A 76 1.14 9.26 8.19
CA ASP A 76 2.56 9.60 8.10
C ASP A 76 3.30 8.60 7.20
N ARG A 77 3.01 7.30 7.31
CA ARG A 77 3.60 6.27 6.43
C ARG A 77 3.23 6.45 4.95
N ILE A 78 1.99 6.84 4.66
CA ILE A 78 1.56 7.11 3.28
C ILE A 78 2.24 8.39 2.79
N ASP A 79 2.17 9.47 3.57
CA ASP A 79 2.77 10.77 3.24
C ASP A 79 4.27 10.64 2.96
N ASP A 80 5.02 10.00 3.87
CA ASP A 80 6.44 9.73 3.71
C ASP A 80 6.71 8.92 2.43
N ALA A 81 5.91 7.90 2.13
CA ALA A 81 6.10 7.10 0.92
C ALA A 81 5.86 7.91 -0.35
N VAL A 82 4.81 8.73 -0.39
CA VAL A 82 4.48 9.59 -1.53
C VAL A 82 5.55 10.66 -1.72
N SER A 83 5.86 11.41 -0.66
CA SER A 83 6.81 12.51 -0.68
C SER A 83 8.22 12.03 -1.03
N ASN A 84 8.71 10.95 -0.40
CA ASN A 84 10.04 10.41 -0.73
C ASN A 84 10.11 9.87 -2.16
N ALA A 85 9.05 9.27 -2.69
CA ALA A 85 9.04 8.77 -4.06
C ALA A 85 8.96 9.90 -5.10
N ARG A 86 8.27 11.00 -4.78
CA ARG A 86 8.20 12.21 -5.61
C ARG A 86 9.54 12.95 -5.65
N ASP A 87 10.18 13.09 -4.49
CA ASP A 87 11.37 13.94 -4.32
C ASP A 87 12.68 13.17 -4.63
N HIS A 88 12.58 11.89 -5.01
CA HIS A 88 13.70 11.07 -5.43
C HIS A 88 14.26 11.50 -6.81
N ALA A 89 15.55 11.24 -7.07
CA ALA A 89 16.22 11.58 -8.34
C ALA A 89 15.58 10.91 -9.58
N THR A 90 14.92 9.78 -9.37
CA THR A 90 14.08 9.09 -10.37
C THR A 90 12.69 8.90 -9.76
N PRO A 91 11.76 9.86 -9.96
CA PRO A 91 10.47 9.83 -9.28
C PRO A 91 9.59 8.66 -9.71
N VAL A 92 8.82 8.13 -8.76
CA VAL A 92 7.79 7.10 -9.01
C VAL A 92 6.48 7.51 -8.36
N VAL A 93 5.37 7.28 -9.05
CA VAL A 93 4.04 7.54 -8.48
C VAL A 93 3.67 6.39 -7.53
N LYS A 94 3.43 6.75 -6.27
CA LYS A 94 2.81 5.89 -5.25
C LYS A 94 1.48 6.51 -4.87
N ASP A 95 0.38 5.97 -5.38
CA ASP A 95 -0.94 6.58 -5.18
C ASP A 95 -2.04 5.55 -4.90
N ARG A 96 -1.65 4.30 -4.63
CA ARG A 96 -2.54 3.20 -4.30
C ARG A 96 -1.91 2.37 -3.20
N PHE A 97 -2.62 2.26 -2.08
CA PHE A 97 -2.06 1.69 -0.86
C PHE A 97 -2.97 0.62 -0.27
N ILE A 98 -2.36 -0.49 0.18
CA ILE A 98 -2.99 -1.41 1.13
C ILE A 98 -2.34 -1.21 2.49
N ILE A 99 -3.14 -0.88 3.49
CA ILE A 99 -2.72 -0.81 4.88
C ILE A 99 -3.04 -2.14 5.55
N HIS A 100 -2.00 -2.92 5.81
CA HIS A 100 -2.09 -4.17 6.55
C HIS A 100 -2.09 -3.87 8.05
N ILE A 101 -3.16 -4.29 8.73
CA ILE A 101 -3.31 -4.11 10.18
C ILE A 101 -3.65 -5.44 10.86
N ASP A 102 -3.13 -5.60 12.08
CA ASP A 102 -3.31 -6.77 12.95
C ASP A 102 -4.55 -6.66 13.88
N HIS A 103 -5.26 -5.54 13.80
CA HIS A 103 -6.40 -5.17 14.63
C HIS A 103 -7.61 -4.79 13.79
N ARG A 104 -8.76 -4.69 14.46
CA ARG A 104 -10.01 -4.31 13.80
C ARG A 104 -9.99 -2.87 13.27
N LEU A 105 -10.47 -2.66 12.05
CA LEU A 105 -10.76 -1.34 11.50
C LEU A 105 -11.98 -0.76 12.22
N THR A 106 -11.75 0.22 13.10
CA THR A 106 -12.85 0.89 13.80
C THR A 106 -13.59 1.88 12.89
N PRO A 107 -14.90 2.13 13.11
CA PRO A 107 -15.63 3.16 12.36
C PRO A 107 -14.99 4.55 12.45
N LYS A 108 -14.41 4.88 13.62
CA LYS A 108 -13.67 6.13 13.83
C LYS A 108 -12.45 6.21 12.92
N LEU A 109 -11.61 5.16 12.90
CA LEU A 109 -10.43 5.12 12.05
C LEU A 109 -10.80 5.18 10.57
N LEU A 110 -11.80 4.40 10.13
CA LEU A 110 -12.32 4.45 8.77
C LEU A 110 -12.74 5.88 8.37
N ASN A 111 -13.49 6.58 9.22
CA ASN A 111 -13.87 7.96 8.95
C ASN A 111 -12.67 8.92 8.88
N GLN A 112 -11.65 8.72 9.72
CA GLN A 112 -10.41 9.51 9.63
C GLN A 112 -9.66 9.23 8.32
N LEU A 113 -9.54 7.97 7.91
CA LEU A 113 -8.89 7.59 6.65
C LEU A 113 -9.64 8.14 5.42
N ARG A 114 -10.97 8.19 5.44
CA ARG A 114 -11.76 8.86 4.38
C ARG A 114 -11.37 10.33 4.20
N ASN A 115 -10.90 11.00 5.24
CA ASN A 115 -10.45 12.40 5.18
C ASN A 115 -8.96 12.54 4.85
N TYR A 116 -8.22 11.47 4.54
CA TYR A 116 -6.77 11.52 4.31
C TYR A 116 -6.39 12.59 3.28
N ASN A 117 -6.95 12.55 2.06
CA ASN A 117 -6.65 13.53 1.01
C ASN A 117 -7.11 14.97 1.35
N LEU A 118 -8.07 15.15 2.26
CA LEU A 118 -8.45 16.49 2.73
C LEU A 118 -7.38 17.10 3.64
N ASN A 119 -6.71 16.24 4.42
CA ASN A 119 -5.71 16.61 5.43
C ASN A 119 -4.28 16.59 4.89
N ARG A 120 -4.01 15.79 3.84
CA ARG A 120 -2.69 15.56 3.24
C ARG A 120 -2.74 15.83 1.74
N ALA A 121 -3.04 17.08 1.37
CA ALA A 121 -3.26 17.46 -0.04
C ALA A 121 -2.02 17.22 -0.92
N ASP A 122 -0.82 17.51 -0.39
CA ASP A 122 0.44 17.37 -1.15
C ASP A 122 0.88 15.91 -1.33
N ALA A 123 0.28 15.00 -0.56
CA ALA A 123 0.50 13.56 -0.63
C ALA A 123 -0.80 12.80 -0.99
N ALA A 124 -1.68 13.43 -1.78
CA ALA A 124 -2.96 12.84 -2.14
C ALA A 124 -2.79 11.53 -2.93
N ILE A 125 -3.60 10.54 -2.59
CA ILE A 125 -3.58 9.21 -3.20
C ILE A 125 -4.92 8.93 -3.91
N ARG A 126 -4.90 8.04 -4.90
CA ARG A 126 -6.10 7.68 -5.67
C ARG A 126 -6.94 6.62 -4.99
N GLN A 127 -6.32 5.60 -4.39
CA GLN A 127 -7.05 4.49 -3.77
C GLN A 127 -6.38 4.03 -2.48
N LEU A 128 -7.20 3.62 -1.52
CA LEU A 128 -6.76 3.14 -0.22
C LEU A 128 -7.60 1.94 0.19
N TRP A 129 -6.94 0.84 0.51
CA TRP A 129 -7.57 -0.32 1.14
C TRP A 129 -6.97 -0.55 2.53
N VAL A 130 -7.76 -1.11 3.42
CA VAL A 130 -7.32 -1.63 4.71
C VAL A 130 -7.56 -3.12 4.71
N PHE A 131 -6.52 -3.89 5.01
CA PHE A 131 -6.60 -5.34 5.14
C PHE A 131 -6.41 -5.74 6.61
N GLU A 132 -7.48 -6.26 7.20
CA GLU A 132 -7.51 -6.78 8.57
C GLU A 132 -7.11 -8.25 8.59
N ILE A 133 -5.90 -8.56 9.03
CA ILE A 133 -5.33 -9.91 8.90
C ILE A 133 -6.14 -10.98 9.64
N ARG A 134 -6.64 -10.66 10.85
CA ARG A 134 -7.32 -11.63 11.73
C ARG A 134 -8.68 -12.05 11.18
N SER A 135 -9.42 -11.11 10.61
CA SER A 135 -10.73 -11.40 9.99
C SER A 135 -10.62 -11.67 8.49
N ARG A 136 -9.43 -11.46 7.92
CA ARG A 136 -9.17 -11.48 6.46
C ARG A 136 -10.15 -10.60 5.70
N THR A 137 -10.47 -9.44 6.28
CA THR A 137 -11.40 -8.50 5.66
C THR A 137 -10.62 -7.44 4.91
N LEU A 138 -10.91 -7.31 3.62
CA LEU A 138 -10.42 -6.21 2.80
C LEU A 138 -11.50 -5.14 2.67
N THR A 139 -11.18 -3.92 3.09
CA THR A 139 -12.09 -2.78 3.03
C THR A 139 -11.50 -1.69 2.16
N GLU A 140 -12.17 -1.34 1.06
CA GLU A 140 -11.84 -0.12 0.30
C GLU A 140 -12.34 1.13 1.05
N VAL A 141 -11.46 2.11 1.20
CA VAL A 141 -11.77 3.40 1.82
C VAL A 141 -12.18 4.38 0.73
N SER A 142 -13.44 4.82 0.75
CA SER A 142 -13.92 5.89 -0.13
C SER A 142 -13.32 7.24 0.28
N LEU A 143 -12.17 7.59 -0.30
CA LEU A 143 -11.44 8.83 -0.04
C LEU A 143 -12.26 10.05 -0.46
N ARG A 144 -12.27 11.07 0.40
CA ARG A 144 -12.85 12.39 0.11
C ARG A 144 -11.75 13.28 -0.46
N ALA A 145 -12.05 13.93 -1.58
CA ALA A 145 -11.22 15.00 -2.13
C ALA A 145 -11.86 16.35 -1.83
N LYS A 146 -11.05 17.41 -1.68
CA LYS A 146 -11.58 18.78 -1.75
C LYS A 146 -12.10 18.94 -3.18
N TYR A 147 -13.35 19.36 -3.34
CA TYR A 147 -13.98 19.52 -4.65
C TYR A 147 -13.06 20.27 -5.63
N GLY A 148 -12.74 19.61 -6.76
CA GLY A 148 -11.96 20.18 -7.86
C GLY A 148 -11.26 19.10 -8.71
N GLY A 149 -11.94 18.58 -9.74
CA GLY A 149 -11.28 17.87 -10.85
C GLY A 149 -11.60 16.39 -11.05
N THR A 150 -12.63 16.13 -11.86
CA THR A 150 -12.86 14.93 -12.69
C THR A 150 -12.77 13.53 -12.05
N ARG A 151 -13.95 12.94 -11.85
CA ARG A 151 -14.19 11.48 -11.89
C ARG A 151 -13.50 10.89 -13.13
N PRO A 152 -12.69 9.81 -13.02
CA PRO A 152 -12.19 9.13 -14.20
C PRO A 152 -13.37 8.52 -14.97
N PRO A 153 -13.34 8.47 -16.32
CA PRO A 153 -14.37 7.79 -17.07
C PRO A 153 -14.37 6.32 -16.64
N ARG A 154 -15.58 5.79 -16.39
CA ARG A 154 -15.76 4.35 -16.28
C ARG A 154 -15.51 3.78 -17.68
N SER A 155 -14.47 2.98 -17.81
CA SER A 155 -14.35 1.96 -18.85
C SER A 155 -15.45 0.93 -18.70
#